data_AF-A0A734XRQ8-F1
#
_entry.id   AF-A0A734XRQ8-F1
#
_cell.length_a   1.000
_cell.length_b   1.000
_cell.length_c   1.000
_cell.angle_alpha   90.00
_cell.angle_beta   90.00
_cell.angle_gamma   90.00
#
_symmetry.space_group_name_H-M   'P 1'
#
loop_
_entity.id
_entity.type
_entity.pdbx_description
1 polymer ?
#
loop_
_entity_poly.entity_id
_entity_poly.type
_entity_poly.pdbx_seq_one_letter_code
_entity_poly.pdbx_strand_id
1 'polypeptide(L)'
;MQNYAKSVATEILRQLGGNRFIVMTGAKSFSYFDENGECGLTFRLPSNFAMKGINLVKIKLDFTDTYQVKFSRVRGAEVKDISR
;
A
#
# COMPACT_ATOMS: atom_id res chain seq x y z
N MET A 1 -23.15 5.61 5.78
CA MET A 1 -22.69 4.70 4.70
C MET A 1 -21.18 4.57 4.84
N GLN A 2 -20.66 3.39 5.20
CA GLN A 2 -19.19 3.20 5.28
C GLN A 2 -18.59 3.45 3.90
N ASN A 3 -17.50 4.21 3.86
CA ASN A 3 -16.79 4.51 2.61
C ASN A 3 -16.22 3.20 2.02
N TYR A 4 -16.64 2.84 0.80
CA TYR A 4 -16.27 1.59 0.14
C TYR A 4 -14.75 1.42 0.01
N ALA A 5 -14.03 2.47 -0.39
CA ALA A 5 -12.57 2.44 -0.48
C ALA A 5 -11.90 2.16 0.87
N LYS A 6 -12.47 2.67 1.97
CA LYS A 6 -11.99 2.37 3.32
C LYS A 6 -12.19 0.89 3.68
N SER A 7 -13.32 0.28 3.30
CA SER A 7 -13.51 -1.17 3.50
C SER A 7 -12.53 -1.99 2.69
N VAL A 8 -12.31 -1.66 1.41
CA VAL A 8 -11.34 -2.35 0.54
C VAL A 8 -9.92 -2.26 1.12
N ALA A 9 -9.49 -1.06 1.55
CA ALA A 9 -8.18 -0.90 2.17
C ALA A 9 -8.02 -1.70 3.48
N THR A 10 -9.09 -1.78 4.28
CA THR A 10 -9.11 -2.57 5.53
C THR A 10 -9.02 -4.07 5.21
N GLU A 11 -9.71 -4.53 4.17
CA GLU A 11 -9.66 -5.91 3.70
C GLU A 11 -8.26 -6.28 3.18
N ILE A 12 -7.65 -5.42 2.36
CA ILE A 12 -6.27 -5.59 1.89
C ILE A 12 -5.31 -5.72 3.07
N LEU A 13 -5.40 -4.83 4.06
CA LEU A 13 -4.55 -4.90 5.25
C LEU A 13 -4.78 -6.20 6.02
N ARG A 14 -6.03 -6.64 6.18
CA ARG A 14 -6.36 -7.91 6.84
C ARG A 14 -5.74 -9.10 6.12
N GLN A 15 -5.83 -9.14 4.79
CA GLN A 15 -5.26 -10.20 3.95
C GLN A 15 -3.73 -10.24 4.00
N LEU A 16 -3.07 -9.08 4.12
CA LEU A 16 -1.61 -9.01 4.36
C LEU A 16 -1.20 -9.56 5.74
N GLY A 17 -2.15 -9.75 6.66
CA GLY A 17 -1.91 -10.22 8.03
C GLY A 17 -2.29 -9.22 9.13
N GLY A 18 -2.90 -8.08 8.76
CA GLY A 18 -3.42 -7.09 9.68
C GLY A 18 -2.36 -6.55 10.65
N ASN A 19 -2.68 -6.55 11.95
CA ASN A 19 -1.75 -6.10 12.98
C ASN A 19 -0.43 -6.89 13.00
N ARG A 20 -0.44 -8.18 12.64
CA ARG A 20 0.80 -8.96 12.58
C ARG A 20 1.73 -8.44 11.49
N PHE A 21 1.17 -8.12 10.33
CA PHE A 21 1.94 -7.50 9.25
C PHE A 21 2.58 -6.18 9.69
N ILE A 22 1.82 -5.33 10.38
CA ILE A 22 2.31 -4.05 10.89
C ILE A 22 3.48 -4.25 11.85
N VAL A 23 3.34 -5.17 12.82
CA VAL A 23 4.38 -5.47 13.80
C VAL A 23 5.63 -6.08 13.16
N MET A 24 5.47 -7.01 12.22
CA MET A 24 6.60 -7.69 11.56
C MET A 24 7.37 -6.78 10.60
N THR A 25 6.69 -5.81 9.98
CA THR A 25 7.29 -4.97 8.94
C THR A 25 7.65 -3.56 9.41
N GLY A 26 7.11 -3.11 10.55
CA GLY A 26 7.20 -1.72 10.97
C GLY A 26 6.50 -0.75 10.02
N ALA A 27 5.59 -1.25 9.17
CA ALA A 27 4.83 -0.43 8.23
C ALA A 27 4.02 0.63 8.97
N LYS A 28 3.88 1.80 8.36
CA LYS A 28 3.21 2.97 8.94
C LYS A 28 2.50 3.80 7.87
N SER A 29 1.79 4.84 8.32
CA SER A 29 1.11 5.80 7.43
C SER A 29 0.16 5.12 6.44
N PHE A 30 -0.63 4.16 6.94
CA PHE A 30 -1.65 3.49 6.15
C PHE A 30 -2.75 4.50 5.77
N SER A 31 -3.09 4.56 4.49
CA SER A 31 -4.18 5.38 3.97
C SER A 31 -4.90 4.63 2.86
N TYR A 32 -6.23 4.75 2.81
CA TYR A 32 -6.98 4.36 1.63
C TYR A 32 -6.90 5.47 0.57
N PHE A 33 -7.10 5.09 -0.69
CA PHE A 33 -7.32 6.02 -1.79
C PHE A 33 -8.57 5.62 -2.57
N ASP A 34 -9.21 6.62 -3.17
CA ASP A 34 -10.40 6.47 -4.01
C ASP A 34 -10.30 7.55 -5.10
N GLU A 35 -9.72 7.19 -6.23
CA GLU A 35 -9.43 8.13 -7.32
C GLU A 35 -9.69 7.47 -8.67
N ASN A 36 -10.36 8.18 -9.59
CA ASN A 36 -10.65 7.71 -10.95
C ASN A 36 -11.33 6.32 -11.03
N GLY A 37 -12.17 5.98 -10.05
CA GLY A 37 -12.82 4.67 -9.95
C GLY A 37 -11.90 3.54 -9.48
N GLU A 38 -10.67 3.86 -9.07
CA GLU A 38 -9.73 2.94 -8.46
C GLU A 38 -9.69 3.17 -6.95
N CYS A 39 -9.65 2.09 -6.18
CA CYS A 39 -9.47 2.17 -4.75
C CYS A 39 -8.49 1.11 -4.24
N GLY A 40 -7.98 1.35 -3.03
CA GLY A 40 -7.04 0.42 -2.41
C GLY A 40 -6.31 1.02 -1.23
N LEU A 41 -5.14 0.45 -0.94
CA LEU A 41 -4.33 0.75 0.23
C LEU A 41 -2.97 1.30 -0.16
N THR A 42 -2.52 2.34 0.54
CA THR A 42 -1.13 2.81 0.51
C THR A 42 -0.52 2.75 1.90
N PHE A 43 0.76 2.44 2.00
CA PHE A 43 1.50 2.51 3.25
C PHE A 43 3.00 2.70 3.03
N ARG A 44 3.68 3.09 4.10
CA ARG A 44 5.13 3.30 4.11
C ARG A 44 5.81 2.16 4.85
N LEU A 45 6.92 1.67 4.28
CA LEU A 45 7.83 0.75 4.95
C LEU A 45 8.98 1.53 5.61
N PRO A 46 9.59 1.00 6.68
CA PRO A 46 10.81 1.57 7.24
C PRO A 46 11.92 1.66 6.19
N SER A 47 12.79 2.66 6.34
CA SER A 47 13.96 2.81 5.47
C SER A 47 14.83 1.55 5.53
N ASN A 48 15.35 1.12 4.38
CA ASN A 48 16.21 -0.07 4.23
C ASN A 48 15.56 -1.40 4.66
N PHE A 49 14.24 -1.44 4.90
CA PHE A 49 13.52 -2.68 5.20
C PHE A 49 13.38 -3.59 3.98
N ALA A 50 13.01 -3.01 2.83
CA ALA A 50 12.81 -3.72 1.58
C ALA A 50 13.96 -3.47 0.60
N MET A 51 14.14 -4.40 -0.35
CA MET A 51 15.17 -4.30 -1.40
C MET A 51 15.07 -2.97 -2.17
N LYS A 52 16.18 -2.54 -2.78
CA LYS A 52 16.23 -1.33 -3.62
C LYS A 52 15.76 -0.04 -2.90
N GLY A 53 15.64 -0.07 -1.56
CA GLY A 53 15.19 1.06 -0.75
C GLY A 53 13.71 1.38 -0.90
N ILE A 54 12.88 0.41 -1.27
CA ILE A 54 11.42 0.56 -1.35
C ILE A 54 10.91 1.03 0.02
N ASN A 55 10.14 2.11 0.01
CA ASN A 55 9.59 2.68 1.24
C ASN A 55 8.15 3.19 1.10
N LEU A 56 7.57 3.12 -0.10
CA LEU A 56 6.17 3.38 -0.39
C LEU A 56 5.61 2.20 -1.19
N VAL A 57 4.47 1.68 -0.74
CA VAL A 57 3.75 0.61 -1.40
C VAL A 57 2.33 1.10 -1.67
N LYS A 58 1.86 0.90 -2.90
CA LYS A 58 0.48 1.17 -3.31
C LYS A 58 -0.12 -0.13 -3.86
N ILE A 59 -1.21 -0.58 -3.24
CA ILE A 59 -1.96 -1.77 -3.61
C ILE A 59 -3.33 -1.31 -4.09
N LYS A 60 -3.64 -1.57 -5.36
CA LYS A 60 -4.90 -1.26 -6.00
C LYS A 60 -5.72 -2.54 -6.17
N LEU A 61 -7.01 -2.49 -5.86
CA LEU A 61 -7.96 -3.53 -6.27
C LEU A 61 -8.34 -3.29 -7.74
N ASP A 62 -8.13 -4.31 -8.56
CA ASP A 62 -8.50 -4.31 -9.98
C ASP A 62 -9.94 -4.84 -10.17
N PHE A 63 -10.55 -4.52 -11.31
CA PHE A 63 -11.91 -4.97 -11.63
C PHE A 63 -12.04 -6.50 -11.72
N THR A 64 -10.92 -7.19 -11.94
CA THR A 64 -10.84 -8.66 -11.97
C THR A 64 -10.80 -9.31 -10.58
N ASP A 65 -11.01 -8.52 -9.51
CA ASP A 65 -10.84 -8.95 -8.11
C ASP A 65 -9.42 -9.45 -7.81
N THR A 66 -8.43 -8.89 -8.53
CA THR A 66 -7.01 -9.10 -8.29
C THR A 66 -6.35 -7.82 -7.78
N TYR A 67 -5.15 -7.94 -7.23
CA TYR A 67 -4.40 -6.77 -6.75
C TYR A 67 -3.24 -6.40 -7.66
N GLN A 68 -3.16 -5.12 -8.02
CA GLN A 68 -1.98 -4.52 -8.63
C GLN A 68 -1.14 -3.85 -7.55
N VAL A 69 0.13 -4.27 -7.42
CA VAL A 69 1.05 -3.73 -6.41
C VAL A 69 2.13 -2.91 -7.11
N LYS A 70 2.27 -1.65 -6.70
CA LYS A 70 3.33 -0.73 -7.14
C LYS A 70 4.28 -0.43 -5.97
N PHE A 71 5.57 -0.46 -6.26
CA PHE A 71 6.63 -0.17 -5.32
C PHE A 71 7.36 1.10 -5.74
N SER A 72 7.58 2.00 -4.79
CA SER A 72 8.32 3.23 -5.04
C SER A 72 9.28 3.51 -3.90
N ARG A 73 10.34 4.24 -4.22
CA ARG A 73 11.26 4.87 -3.27
C ARG A 73 11.01 6.37 -3.28
N VAL A 74 10.58 6.91 -2.14
CA VAL A 74 10.32 8.34 -1.95
C VAL A 74 11.38 8.95 -1.04
N ARG A 75 12.07 9.99 -1.49
CA ARG A 75 13.03 10.78 -0.71
C ARG A 75 12.86 12.27 -0.99
N GLY A 76 12.36 13.02 -0.01
CA GLY A 76 12.00 14.42 -0.23
C GLY A 76 10.93 14.53 -1.32
N ALA A 77 11.18 15.34 -2.34
CA ALA A 77 10.31 15.47 -3.52
C ALA A 77 10.57 14.40 -4.60
N GLU A 78 11.64 13.60 -4.48
CA GLU A 78 11.98 12.57 -5.46
C GLU A 78 11.13 11.32 -5.23
N VAL A 79 10.43 10.87 -6.27
CA VAL A 79 9.69 9.61 -6.32
C VAL A 79 10.26 8.76 -7.44
N LYS A 80 10.82 7.61 -7.08
CA LYS A 80 11.35 6.64 -8.04
C LYS A 80 10.53 5.37 -8.00
N ASP A 81 9.86 5.06 -9.10
CA ASP A 81 9.17 3.78 -9.25
C ASP A 81 10.16 2.64 -9.46
N ILE A 82 9.89 1.52 -8.80
CA ILE A 82 10.73 0.34 -8.82
C ILE A 82 9.91 -0.76 -9.47
N SER A 83 10.23 -1.06 -10.74
CA SER A 83 9.67 -2.22 -11.42
C SER A 83 10.18 -3.51 -10.79
N ARG A 84 9.30 -4.51 -10.80
CA ARG A 84 9.60 -5.87 -10.35
C ARG A 84 10.63 -6.52 -11.27
#